data_AF-Q9XIT3-F1
#
_entry.id   AF-Q9XIT3-F1
#
_cell.length_a   1.000
_cell.length_b   1.000
_cell.length_c   1.000
_cell.angle_alpha   90.00
_cell.angle_beta   90.00
_cell.angle_gamma   90.00
#
_symmetry.space_group_name_H-M   'P 1'
#
loop_
_entity.id
_entity.type
_entity.pdbx_description
1 polymer ?
#
loop_
_entity_poly.entity_id
_entity_poly.type
_entity_poly.pdbx_seq_one_letter_code
_entity_poly.pdbx_strand_id
1 'polypeptide(L)' 'LNYLRPNVRRGNITLQEQLLILDLHSRWGNRWSKIAEHLPGR' A
#
# COMPACT_ATOMS: atom_id res chain seq x y z
N LEU A 1 -6.33 16.57 -24.11
CA LEU A 1 -5.74 15.26 -23.79
C LEU A 1 -5.68 15.11 -22.27
N ASN A 2 -6.69 14.48 -21.66
CA ASN A 2 -6.79 14.26 -20.21
C ASN A 2 -6.47 12.78 -19.90
N TYR A 3 -5.27 12.50 -19.37
CA TYR A 3 -4.79 11.15 -19.06
C TYR A 3 -5.14 10.65 -17.65
N LEU A 4 -6.19 11.18 -17.03
CA LEU A 4 -6.65 10.66 -15.74
C LEU A 4 -7.97 9.95 -15.99
N ARG A 5 -7.89 8.63 -16.19
CA ARG A 5 -9.06 7.75 -16.14
C ARG A 5 -9.66 7.88 -14.72
N PRO A 6 -10.85 8.48 -14.54
CA PRO A 6 -11.45 8.67 -13.22
C PRO A 6 -11.91 7.34 -12.58
N ASN A 7 -11.83 6.24 -13.34
CA ASN A 7 -12.14 4.88 -12.92
C ASN A 7 -10.92 4.08 -12.45
N VAL A 8 -9.76 4.70 -12.21
CA VAL A 8 -8.76 4.05 -11.36
C VAL A 8 -9.33 4.06 -9.96
N ARG A 9 -10.07 2.98 -9.64
CA ARG A 9 -10.34 2.56 -8.27
C ARG A 9 -8.99 2.51 -7.58
N ARG A 10 -8.58 3.61 -6.95
CA ARG A 10 -7.57 3.61 -5.89
C ARG A 10 -8.17 2.67 -4.87
N GLY A 11 -7.94 1.36 -5.02
CA GLY A 11 -8.48 0.36 -4.09
C GLY A 11 -8.12 0.88 -2.72
N ASN A 12 -9.14 1.29 -1.96
CA ASN A 12 -8.93 2.06 -0.75
C ASN A 12 -7.93 1.26 0.09
N ILE A 13 -6.71 1.78 0.26
CA ILE A 13 -5.81 1.22 1.25
C ILE A 13 -6.59 1.38 2.55
N THR A 14 -7.00 0.24 3.10
CA THR A 14 -7.79 0.21 4.31
C THR A 14 -6.93 0.79 5.44
N LEU A 15 -7.59 1.33 6.47
CA LEU A 15 -6.87 1.82 7.64
C LEU A 15 -5.98 0.73 8.26
N GLN A 16 -6.42 -0.54 8.15
CA GLN A 16 -5.64 -1.70 8.59
C GLN A 16 -4.35 -1.87 7.78
N GLU A 17 -4.41 -1.79 6.45
CA GLU A 17 -3.21 -1.83 5.61
C GLU A 17 -2.26 -0.66 5.91
N GLN A 18 -2.78 0.55 6.16
CA GLN A 18 -1.93 1.68 6.55
C GLN A 18 -1.21 1.45 7.87
N LEU A 19 -1.91 0.95 8.88
CA LEU A 19 -1.31 0.63 10.19
C LEU A 19 -0.27 -0.49 10.05
N LEU A 20 -0.56 -1.50 9.24
CA LEU A 20 0.38 -2.60 8.96
C LEU A 20 1.63 -2.08 8.25
N ILE A 21 1.48 -1.23 7.22
CA ILE A 21 2.61 -0.60 6.54
C ILE A 21 3.46 0.19 7.54
N LEU A 22 2.84 0.93 8.45
CA LEU A 22 3.56 1.75 9.43
C LEU A 22 4.33 0.88 10.44
N ASP A 23 3.72 -0.20 10.95
CA ASP A 23 4.39 -1.17 11.85
C ASP A 23 5.53 -1.89 11.13
N LEU A 24 5.29 -2.38 9.91
CA LEU A 24 6.31 -3.08 9.12
C LEU A 24 7.43 -2.14 8.67
N HIS A 25 7.13 -0.89 8.34
CA HIS A 25 8.14 0.13 8.03
C HIS A 25 8.97 0.49 9.26
N SER A 26 8.35 0.55 10.44
CA SER A 26 9.10 0.71 11.69
C SER A 26 10.05 -0.46 11.95
N ARG A 27 9.63 -1.70 11.63
CA ARG A 27 10.45 -2.90 11.82
C ARG A 27 11.55 -3.08 10.76
N TRP A 28 11.26 -2.79 9.49
CA TRP A 28 12.13 -3.14 8.35
C TRP A 28 12.71 -1.95 7.60
N GLY A 29 12.28 -0.73 7.93
CA GLY A 29 12.68 0.50 7.23
C GLY A 29 12.21 0.49 5.78
N ASN A 30 13.05 1.03 4.89
CA ASN A 30 12.73 1.20 3.46
C ASN A 30 12.73 -0.11 2.63
N ARG A 31 12.53 -1.27 3.27
CA ARG A 31 12.44 -2.58 2.61
C ARG A 31 11.02 -2.84 2.10
N TRP A 32 10.56 -1.99 1.18
CA TRP A 32 9.21 -2.03 0.61
C TRP A 32 8.83 -3.37 -0.01
N SER A 33 9.78 -4.09 -0.63
CA SER A 33 9.54 -5.43 -1.17
C SER A 33 9.04 -6.41 -0.10
N LYS A 34 9.66 -6.41 1.09
CA LYS A 34 9.21 -7.25 2.21
C LYS A 34 7.88 -6.80 2.78
N ILE A 35 7.68 -5.48 2.89
CA ILE A 35 6.42 -4.90 3.40
C ILE A 35 5.25 -5.31 2.49
N ALA A 36 5.46 -5.26 1.17
CA ALA A 36 4.46 -5.66 0.18
C ALA A 36 4.11 -7.16 0.26
N GLU A 37 5.09 -8.05 0.52
CA GLU A 37 4.82 -9.48 0.76
C GLU A 37 3.84 -9.73 1.91
N HIS A 38 3.73 -8.78 2.86
CA HIS A 38 2.87 -8.89 4.03
C HIS A 38 1.51 -8.20 3.86
N LEU A 39 1.24 -7.60 2.69
CA LEU A 39 -0.05 -6.99 2.36
C LEU A 39 -0.83 -7.94 1.45
N PRO A 40 -1.63 -8.88 2.01
CA PRO A 40 -2.36 -9.85 1.20
C PRO A 40 -3.38 -9.14 0.29
N GLY A 41 -3.28 -9.38 -1.02
CA GLY A 41 -4.19 -8.79 -2.02
C GLY A 41 -3.62 -7.57 -2.76
N ARG A 42 -2.33 -7.28 -2.62
CA ARG A 42 -1.59 -6.26 -3.35
C ARG A 42 -0.35 -6.80 -4.05
#